data_AF-A0A957XHQ4-F1
#
_entry.id   AF-A0A957XHQ4-F1
#
_cell.length_a   1.000
_cell.length_b   1.000
_cell.length_c   1.000
_cell.angle_alpha   90.00
_cell.angle_beta   90.00
_cell.angle_gamma   90.00
#
_symmetry.space_group_name_H-M   'P 1'
#
loop_
_entity.id
_entity.type
_entity.pdbx_description
1 polymer ?
#
loop_
_entity_poly.entity_id
_entity_poly.type
_entity_poly.pdbx_seq_one_letter_code
_entity_poly.pdbx_strand_id
1 'polypeptide(L)'
;MKISGTILDGTDLCDYEADGVAEPTIFPLYFPMEEGGLHGCLYSYADSYDESPSGTIRERGHEIFISHDPNNVGTFESTYLFTVKFDEDGNELWGRCQHPIIKGTGTGIFEGVTGRIDIKDDIGAGNFPYKGHLRW
;
A
#
# COMPACT_ATOMS: atom_id res chain seq x y z
N MET A 1 8.90 7.57 13.24
CA MET A 1 9.90 6.91 12.39
C MET A 1 9.62 7.23 10.93
N LYS A 2 10.62 7.66 10.16
CA LYS A 2 10.48 7.79 8.69
C LYS A 2 10.72 6.41 8.08
N ILE A 3 9.97 6.10 7.01
CA ILE A 3 10.11 4.86 6.25
C ILE A 3 10.19 5.20 4.76
N SER A 4 10.92 4.40 4.01
CA SER A 4 11.02 4.50 2.56
C SER A 4 11.62 3.23 1.99
N GLY A 5 11.35 2.96 0.73
CA GLY A 5 11.94 1.84 0.02
C GLY A 5 11.26 1.59 -1.32
N THR A 6 11.41 0.38 -1.83
CA THR A 6 10.74 -0.06 -3.06
C THR A 6 9.82 -1.24 -2.77
N ILE A 7 8.57 -1.15 -3.18
CA ILE A 7 7.61 -2.26 -3.10
C ILE A 7 7.65 -3.04 -4.42
N LEU A 8 7.42 -4.34 -4.31
CA LEU A 8 7.36 -5.28 -5.43
C LEU A 8 5.92 -5.77 -5.65
N ASP A 9 5.65 -6.28 -6.85
CA ASP A 9 4.47 -7.10 -7.10
C ASP A 9 4.51 -8.31 -6.16
N GLY A 10 3.48 -8.43 -5.32
CA GLY A 10 3.38 -9.45 -4.30
C GLY A 10 2.66 -10.71 -4.79
N THR A 11 2.24 -10.82 -6.04
CA THR A 11 1.38 -11.92 -6.52
C THR A 11 1.94 -13.32 -6.20
N ASP A 12 3.27 -13.49 -6.32
CA ASP A 12 3.96 -14.76 -6.01
C ASP A 12 4.63 -14.78 -4.62
N LEU A 13 4.51 -13.69 -3.85
CA LEU A 13 5.20 -13.48 -2.56
C LEU A 13 4.23 -13.39 -1.38
N CYS A 14 2.97 -13.03 -1.64
CA CYS A 14 1.92 -12.78 -0.67
C CYS A 14 0.82 -13.83 -0.83
N ASP A 15 0.61 -14.64 0.19
CA ASP A 15 -0.41 -15.69 0.21
C ASP A 15 -1.53 -15.28 1.16
N TYR A 16 -2.61 -14.72 0.61
CA TYR A 16 -3.72 -14.21 1.41
C TYR A 16 -4.44 -15.32 2.20
N GLU A 17 -4.47 -16.55 1.68
CA GLU A 17 -5.09 -17.69 2.37
C GLU A 17 -4.25 -18.08 3.59
N ALA A 18 -2.93 -18.19 3.41
CA ALA A 18 -2.01 -18.49 4.51
C ALA A 18 -1.96 -17.37 5.56
N ASP A 19 -2.07 -16.11 5.13
CA ASP A 19 -2.10 -14.94 5.99
C ASP A 19 -3.49 -14.69 6.63
N GLY A 20 -4.49 -15.50 6.28
CA GLY A 20 -5.81 -15.50 6.92
C GLY A 20 -6.66 -14.28 6.60
N VAL A 21 -6.46 -13.67 5.44
CA VAL A 21 -7.28 -12.54 4.94
C VAL A 21 -8.13 -12.95 3.74
N ALA A 22 -9.14 -12.16 3.42
CA ALA A 22 -9.97 -12.41 2.24
C ALA A 22 -9.17 -12.13 0.95
N GLU A 23 -9.56 -12.78 -0.15
CA GLU A 23 -8.99 -12.52 -1.48
C GLU A 23 -9.05 -11.01 -1.80
N PRO A 24 -7.89 -10.36 -2.07
CA PRO A 24 -7.85 -8.93 -2.33
C PRO A 24 -8.45 -8.63 -3.71
N THR A 25 -9.05 -7.45 -3.87
CA THR A 25 -9.59 -7.04 -5.17
C THR A 25 -8.55 -6.40 -6.08
N ILE A 26 -7.37 -6.11 -5.53
CA ILE A 26 -6.19 -5.56 -6.21
C ILE A 26 -5.04 -6.53 -5.95
N PHE A 27 -4.09 -6.61 -6.88
CA PHE A 27 -2.90 -7.43 -6.69
C PHE A 27 -2.17 -7.02 -5.40
N PRO A 28 -1.68 -7.98 -4.59
CA PRO A 28 -1.02 -7.67 -3.35
C PRO A 28 0.32 -6.97 -3.59
N LEU A 29 0.72 -6.14 -2.64
CA LEU A 29 1.98 -5.43 -2.66
C LEU A 29 2.93 -6.00 -1.60
N TYR A 30 4.14 -6.34 -2.01
CA TYR A 30 5.16 -6.88 -1.11
C TYR A 30 6.19 -5.82 -0.73
N PHE A 31 6.36 -5.62 0.58
CA PHE A 31 7.39 -4.78 1.17
C PHE A 31 8.63 -5.65 1.48
N PRO A 32 9.68 -5.61 0.65
CA PRO A 32 10.94 -6.27 0.98
C PRO A 32 11.56 -5.58 2.21
N MET A 33 12.18 -6.38 3.08
CA MET A 33 12.85 -5.85 4.27
C MET A 33 14.04 -4.98 3.85
N GLU A 34 13.83 -3.67 3.84
CA GLU A 34 14.87 -2.66 3.62
C GLU A 34 15.20 -1.93 4.91
N GLU A 35 16.38 -1.32 4.99
CA GLU A 35 16.81 -0.60 6.20
C GLU A 35 15.86 0.57 6.50
N GLY A 36 15.15 0.49 7.64
CA GLY A 36 14.15 1.47 8.02
C GLY A 36 12.83 1.38 7.25
N GLY A 37 12.60 0.27 6.53
CA GLY A 37 11.35 -0.03 5.82
C GLY A 37 10.39 -0.92 6.59
N LEU A 38 9.27 -1.25 5.95
CA LEU A 38 8.35 -2.32 6.36
C LEU A 38 8.80 -3.65 5.74
N HIS A 39 8.39 -4.77 6.34
CA HIS A 39 8.58 -6.10 5.77
C HIS A 39 7.30 -6.91 5.86
N GLY A 40 6.68 -7.23 4.72
CA GLY A 40 5.41 -7.97 4.70
C GLY A 40 4.53 -7.65 3.51
N CYS A 41 3.27 -8.06 3.59
CA CYS A 41 2.30 -7.93 2.52
C CYS A 41 1.23 -6.88 2.84
N LEU A 42 0.87 -6.08 1.84
CA LEU A 42 -0.27 -5.17 1.88
C LEU A 42 -1.34 -5.68 0.91
N TYR A 43 -2.49 -6.03 1.47
CA TYR A 43 -3.66 -6.50 0.74
C TYR A 43 -4.66 -5.36 0.62
N SER A 44 -5.06 -5.01 -0.60
CA SER A 44 -5.93 -3.85 -0.87
C SER A 44 -7.28 -4.28 -1.44
N TYR A 45 -8.33 -3.61 -0.97
CA TYR A 45 -9.72 -3.87 -1.31
C TYR A 45 -10.37 -2.56 -1.79
N ALA A 46 -10.74 -2.50 -3.06
CA ALA A 46 -11.31 -1.33 -3.71
C ALA A 46 -12.78 -1.17 -3.31
N ASP A 47 -13.11 0.00 -2.76
CA ASP A 47 -14.47 0.35 -2.34
C ASP A 47 -15.19 1.19 -3.40
N SER A 48 -14.47 2.07 -4.10
CA SER A 48 -15.07 2.97 -5.09
C SER A 48 -14.10 3.45 -6.16
N TYR A 49 -14.67 3.72 -7.34
CA TYR A 49 -14.00 4.28 -8.50
C TYR A 49 -14.81 5.46 -9.04
N ASP A 50 -14.13 6.54 -9.42
CA ASP A 50 -14.73 7.72 -10.05
C ASP A 50 -13.78 8.34 -11.08
N GLU A 51 -14.34 8.88 -12.16
CA GLU A 51 -13.61 9.61 -13.18
C GLU A 51 -14.23 10.99 -13.40
N SER A 52 -13.43 12.03 -13.23
CA SER A 52 -13.88 13.40 -13.52
C SER A 52 -13.96 13.65 -15.03
N PRO A 53 -14.79 14.61 -15.51
CA PRO A 53 -14.85 14.98 -16.92
C PRO A 53 -13.51 15.41 -17.54
N SER A 54 -12.52 15.80 -16.73
CA SER A 54 -11.17 16.13 -17.16
C SER A 54 -10.21 14.93 -17.25
N GLY A 55 -10.71 13.70 -17.11
CA GLY A 55 -9.94 12.45 -17.19
C GLY A 55 -9.10 12.13 -15.95
N THR A 56 -9.34 12.79 -14.81
CA THR A 56 -8.72 12.37 -13.54
C THR A 56 -9.52 11.24 -12.92
N ILE A 57 -8.85 10.11 -12.71
CA ILE A 57 -9.35 8.91 -12.06
C ILE A 57 -9.06 8.98 -10.56
N ARG A 58 -10.01 8.53 -9.75
CA ARG A 58 -9.89 8.38 -8.30
C ARG A 58 -10.41 7.03 -7.87
N GLU A 59 -9.57 6.28 -7.17
CA GLU A 59 -9.96 5.03 -6.52
C GLU A 59 -9.74 5.15 -5.01
N ARG A 60 -10.67 4.57 -4.25
CA ARG A 60 -10.57 4.49 -2.80
C ARG A 60 -10.82 3.07 -2.34
N GLY A 61 -10.18 2.71 -1.26
CA GLY A 61 -10.44 1.45 -0.60
C GLY A 61 -9.83 1.36 0.79
N HIS A 62 -9.84 0.16 1.32
CA HIS A 62 -9.22 -0.22 2.57
C HIS A 62 -8.19 -1.31 2.35
N GLU A 63 -7.28 -1.46 3.30
CA GLU A 63 -6.12 -2.32 3.17
C GLU A 63 -5.71 -2.91 4.50
N ILE A 64 -5.08 -4.08 4.46
CA ILE A 64 -4.51 -4.76 5.62
C ILE A 64 -3.04 -5.01 5.34
N PHE A 65 -2.16 -4.49 6.19
CA PHE A 65 -0.74 -4.85 6.21
C PHE A 65 -0.50 -5.98 7.20
N ILE A 66 0.24 -7.00 6.76
CA ILE A 66 0.67 -8.13 7.58
C ILE A 66 2.19 -8.20 7.56
N SER A 67 2.81 -8.10 8.74
CA SER A 67 4.26 -8.25 8.86
C SER A 67 4.68 -9.70 8.61
N HIS A 68 5.71 -9.87 7.78
CA HIS A 68 6.38 -11.16 7.58
C HIS A 68 7.72 -11.24 8.33
N ASP A 69 8.05 -10.26 9.17
CA ASP A 69 9.22 -10.35 10.04
C ASP A 69 8.93 -11.31 11.22
N PRO A 70 9.65 -12.44 11.35
CA PRO A 70 9.40 -13.42 12.40
C PRO A 70 9.68 -12.89 13.82
N ASN A 71 10.47 -11.81 13.95
CA ASN A 71 10.77 -11.19 15.24
C ASN A 71 9.85 -10.00 15.52
N ASN A 72 9.23 -9.43 14.49
CA ASN A 72 8.44 -8.23 14.55
C ASN A 72 7.06 -8.52 13.93
N VAL A 73 6.27 -9.34 14.62
CA VAL A 73 4.93 -9.74 14.16
C VAL A 73 3.90 -8.67 14.52
N GLY A 74 2.98 -8.40 13.59
CA GLY A 74 1.88 -7.47 13.79
C GLY A 74 1.18 -7.13 12.49
N THR A 75 0.03 -6.50 12.62
CA THR A 75 -0.78 -6.00 11.51
C THR A 75 -1.20 -4.55 11.74
N PHE A 76 -1.63 -3.86 10.69
CA PHE A 76 -2.44 -2.65 10.81
C PHE A 76 -3.34 -2.51 9.58
N GLU A 77 -4.40 -1.72 9.69
CA GLU A 77 -5.25 -1.37 8.56
C GLU A 77 -4.93 0.04 8.07
N SER A 78 -5.05 0.25 6.76
CA SER A 78 -5.04 1.57 6.14
C SER A 78 -6.28 1.76 5.28
N THR A 79 -6.55 3.02 4.94
CA THR A 79 -7.37 3.34 3.76
C THR A 79 -6.43 3.86 2.69
N TYR A 80 -6.80 3.71 1.42
CA TYR A 80 -6.05 4.34 0.34
C TYR A 80 -6.90 5.30 -0.49
N LEU A 81 -6.22 6.29 -1.05
CA LEU A 81 -6.72 7.14 -2.12
C LEU A 81 -5.68 7.15 -3.23
N PHE A 82 -6.01 6.49 -4.33
CA PHE A 82 -5.27 6.60 -5.58
C PHE A 82 -5.88 7.72 -6.42
N THR A 83 -5.04 8.57 -6.98
CA THR A 83 -5.47 9.58 -7.96
C THR A 83 -4.46 9.65 -9.07
N VAL A 84 -4.93 9.44 -10.29
CA VAL A 84 -4.09 9.39 -11.49
C VAL A 84 -4.74 10.14 -12.64
N LYS A 85 -3.89 10.57 -13.58
CA LYS A 85 -4.31 11.07 -14.87
C LYS A 85 -3.37 10.56 -15.95
N PHE A 86 -3.95 10.09 -17.05
CA PHE A 86 -3.23 9.67 -18.24
C PHE A 86 -3.45 10.67 -19.40
N ASP A 87 -2.57 10.64 -20.39
CA ASP A 87 -2.82 11.28 -21.69
C ASP A 87 -3.66 10.38 -22.61
N GLU A 88 -3.95 10.87 -23.82
CA GLU A 88 -4.77 10.14 -24.80
C GLU A 88 -4.11 8.84 -25.31
N ASP A 89 -2.78 8.75 -25.21
CA ASP A 89 -1.99 7.57 -25.59
C ASP A 89 -1.85 6.57 -24.44
N GLY A 90 -2.40 6.88 -23.26
CA GLY A 90 -2.36 6.04 -22.06
C GLY A 90 -1.10 6.21 -21.21
N ASN A 91 -0.26 7.22 -21.48
CA ASN A 91 0.91 7.51 -20.63
C ASN A 91 0.46 8.21 -19.36
N GLU A 92 1.03 7.81 -18.21
CA GLU A 92 0.76 8.49 -16.95
C GLU A 92 1.32 9.92 -16.98
N LEU A 93 0.44 10.92 -16.83
CA LEU A 93 0.84 12.31 -16.64
C LEU A 93 1.23 12.58 -15.20
N TRP A 94 0.48 12.00 -14.26
CA TRP A 94 0.80 11.99 -12.84
C TRP A 94 -0.09 10.98 -12.10
N GLY A 95 0.51 10.28 -11.13
CA GLY A 95 -0.16 9.40 -10.18
C GLY A 95 0.31 9.66 -8.75
N ARG A 96 -0.58 9.46 -7.79
CA ARG A 96 -0.29 9.47 -6.35
C ARG A 96 -1.19 8.47 -5.64
N CYS A 97 -0.60 7.65 -4.77
CA CYS A 97 -1.37 6.82 -3.84
C CYS A 97 -1.01 7.18 -2.40
N GLN A 98 -2.05 7.47 -1.60
CA GLN A 98 -1.91 7.84 -0.20
C GLN A 98 -2.59 6.81 0.67
N HIS A 99 -1.86 6.27 1.65
CA HIS A 99 -2.28 5.18 2.49
C HIS A 99 -2.19 5.60 3.97
N PRO A 100 -3.12 6.43 4.48
CA PRO A 100 -3.18 6.74 5.91
C PRO A 100 -3.53 5.50 6.73
N ILE A 101 -2.76 5.28 7.80
CA ILE A 101 -2.97 4.18 8.74
C ILE A 101 -4.16 4.52 9.65
N ILE A 102 -5.08 3.58 9.83
CA ILE A 102 -6.25 3.73 10.69
C ILE A 102 -5.79 3.64 12.14
N LYS A 103 -6.11 4.66 12.94
CA LYS A 103 -5.71 4.69 14.35
C LYS A 103 -6.42 3.58 15.12
N GLY A 104 -5.65 2.78 15.86
CA GLY A 104 -6.18 1.77 16.78
C GLY A 104 -6.41 0.40 16.17
N THR A 105 -6.09 0.20 14.89
CA THR A 105 -6.16 -1.12 14.22
C THR A 105 -4.86 -1.91 14.31
N GLY A 106 -3.79 -1.27 14.79
CA GLY A 106 -2.48 -1.90 14.87
C GLY A 106 -2.41 -2.98 15.96
N THR A 107 -1.73 -4.09 15.66
CA THR A 107 -1.51 -5.22 16.56
C THR A 107 -0.02 -5.54 16.70
N GLY A 108 0.37 -6.24 17.77
CA GLY A 108 1.76 -6.63 18.01
C GLY A 108 2.68 -5.40 18.05
N ILE A 109 3.75 -5.40 17.24
CA ILE A 109 4.68 -4.26 17.16
C ILE A 109 4.02 -2.95 16.70
N PHE A 110 2.84 -3.04 16.08
CA PHE A 110 2.10 -1.91 15.54
C PHE A 110 1.00 -1.42 16.49
N GLU A 111 0.92 -1.92 17.73
CA GLU A 111 -0.02 -1.37 18.71
C GLU A 111 0.16 0.14 18.89
N GLY A 112 -0.95 0.89 18.73
CA GLY A 112 -0.96 2.35 18.81
C GLY A 112 -0.41 3.08 17.58
N VAL A 113 0.03 2.36 16.54
CA VAL A 113 0.61 2.97 15.34
C VAL A 113 -0.37 3.92 14.67
N THR A 114 0.16 5.04 14.18
CA THR A 114 -0.48 5.96 13.24
C THR A 114 0.54 6.36 12.19
N GLY A 115 0.10 7.01 11.11
CA GLY A 115 1.03 7.46 10.09
C GLY A 115 0.43 7.48 8.71
N ARG A 116 1.31 7.48 7.71
CA ARG A 116 0.94 7.44 6.30
C ARG A 116 2.07 6.85 5.47
N ILE A 117 1.70 6.02 4.51
CA ILE A 117 2.56 5.55 3.42
C ILE A 117 2.11 6.27 2.15
N ASP A 118 3.03 6.81 1.37
CA ASP A 118 2.79 7.42 0.06
C ASP A 118 3.52 6.58 -0.98
N ILE A 119 2.78 5.96 -1.90
CA ILE A 119 3.30 5.09 -2.97
C ILE A 119 3.22 5.83 -4.30
N LYS A 120 4.21 5.58 -5.15
CA LYS A 120 4.25 6.02 -6.55
C LYS A 120 4.51 4.83 -7.46
N ASP A 121 4.00 4.93 -8.68
CA ASP A 121 4.30 3.99 -9.74
C ASP A 121 5.58 4.44 -10.47
N ASP A 122 6.55 3.54 -10.62
CA ASP A 122 7.67 3.69 -11.56
C ASP A 122 7.48 2.66 -12.67
N ILE A 123 6.66 3.03 -13.64
CA ILE A 123 6.29 2.19 -14.79
C ILE A 123 7.55 1.79 -15.59
N GLY A 124 8.55 2.67 -15.67
CA GLY A 124 9.79 2.41 -16.41
C GLY A 124 10.67 1.36 -15.74
N ALA A 125 10.69 1.32 -14.40
CA ALA A 125 11.45 0.36 -13.62
C ALA A 125 10.64 -0.89 -13.22
N GLY A 126 9.32 -0.88 -13.40
CA GLY A 126 8.43 -1.97 -12.99
C GLY A 126 8.38 -2.14 -11.47
N ASN A 127 8.44 -1.04 -10.71
CA ASN A 127 8.43 -1.08 -9.26
C ASN A 127 7.62 0.08 -8.65
N PHE A 128 7.47 0.06 -7.32
CA PHE A 128 6.62 1.01 -6.60
C PHE A 128 7.39 1.69 -5.46
N PRO A 129 8.15 2.77 -5.74
CA PRO A 129 8.86 3.48 -4.69
C PRO A 129 7.87 4.09 -3.69
N TYR A 130 8.17 3.91 -2.40
CA TYR A 130 7.35 4.45 -1.31
C TYR A 130 8.16 5.30 -0.35
N LYS A 131 7.44 6.21 0.30
CA LYS A 131 7.94 6.98 1.45
C LYS A 131 6.82 7.18 2.44
N GLY A 132 7.16 7.40 3.69
CA GLY A 132 6.13 7.58 4.70
C GLY A 132 6.69 7.85 6.08
N HIS A 133 5.82 7.71 7.05
CA HIS A 133 6.22 7.74 8.44
C HIS A 133 5.23 6.98 9.32
N LEU A 134 5.77 6.31 10.33
CA LEU A 134 5.05 5.69 11.43
C LEU A 134 5.20 6.55 12.70
N ARG A 135 4.18 6.59 13.54
CA ARG A 135 4.17 7.29 14.83
C ARG A 135 3.48 6.42 15.87
N TRP A 136 3.91 6.57 17.12
CA TRP A 136 3.34 5.95 18.31
C TRP A 136 3.09 7.04 19.35
#